data_AF-A0AAN7EDA6-F1
#
_entry.id   AF-A0AAN7EDA6-F1
#
_cell.length_a   1.000
_cell.length_b   1.000
_cell.length_c   1.000
_cell.angle_alpha   90.00
_cell.angle_beta   90.00
_cell.angle_gamma   90.00
#
_symmetry.space_group_name_H-M   'P 1'
#
loop_
_entity.id
_entity.type
_entity.pdbx_description
1 polymer ?
#
loop_
_entity_poly.entity_id
_entity_poly.type
_entity_poly.pdbx_seq_one_letter_code
_entity_poly.pdbx_strand_id
1 'polypeptide(L)'
;MEFCRCSFNSNAAVSLTIRSKALILIASYGLLNSLIAAVNLVVRLKDAILEYLYHLLNSDEALDFFEAFHALLAYIVSFLAALIGLHFQILGVSPVETHFAMILLFIMATIIYSIAYVELKLQPQDADLPIFRLICLISGIIAIEILVAIIISPFWLFMVNLCPILIVGVLRHSYQQIYQCLYNTANLVLSAGCSLFKKIYQLVYQLCDWLLQKFQ
;
A
#
# COMPACT_ATOMS: atom_id res chain seq x y z
N MET A 1 -33.03 24.54 -41.77
CA MET A 1 -31.93 24.23 -40.83
C MET A 1 -32.02 22.75 -40.53
N GLU A 2 -31.33 21.92 -41.32
CA GLU A 2 -31.32 20.47 -41.12
C GLU A 2 -30.28 20.12 -40.06
N PHE A 3 -30.75 19.53 -38.96
CA PHE A 3 -29.90 18.96 -37.92
C PHE A 3 -29.32 17.63 -38.42
N CYS A 4 -28.01 17.60 -38.70
CA CYS A 4 -27.27 16.36 -38.91
C CYS A 4 -27.33 15.50 -37.65
N ARG A 5 -28.11 14.41 -37.70
CA ARG A 5 -28.25 13.43 -36.64
C ARG A 5 -27.14 12.38 -36.82
N CYS A 6 -26.01 12.55 -36.13
CA CYS A 6 -24.96 11.53 -36.07
C CYS A 6 -25.46 10.31 -35.28
N SER A 7 -25.74 9.23 -36.01
CA SER A 7 -26.02 7.91 -35.44
C SER A 7 -24.73 7.34 -34.84
N PHE A 8 -24.64 7.32 -33.51
CA PHE A 8 -23.55 6.66 -32.79
C PHE A 8 -23.76 5.15 -32.85
N ASN A 9 -22.79 4.46 -33.48
CA ASN A 9 -22.83 3.02 -33.71
C ASN A 9 -22.67 2.25 -32.37
N SER A 10 -23.79 1.83 -31.78
CA SER A 10 -23.87 1.16 -30.47
C SER A 10 -23.12 -0.17 -30.37
N ASN A 11 -22.83 -0.80 -31.52
CA ASN A 11 -22.17 -2.10 -31.59
C ASN A 11 -20.69 -2.07 -31.18
N ALA A 12 -20.01 -0.91 -31.31
CA ALA A 12 -18.62 -0.76 -30.88
C ALA A 12 -18.48 -0.67 -29.34
N ALA A 13 -19.46 -0.05 -28.67
CA ALA A 13 -19.47 0.10 -27.21
C ALA A 13 -19.71 -1.24 -26.49
N VAL A 14 -20.55 -2.11 -27.04
CA VAL A 14 -20.83 -3.44 -26.48
C VAL A 14 -19.60 -4.36 -26.58
N SER A 15 -18.89 -4.34 -27.71
CA SER A 15 -17.67 -5.13 -27.93
C SER A 15 -16.54 -4.75 -26.97
N LEU A 16 -16.35 -3.45 -26.71
CA LEU A 16 -15.33 -2.94 -25.79
C LEU A 16 -15.62 -3.30 -24.32
N THR A 17 -16.90 -3.35 -23.95
CA THR A 17 -17.36 -3.72 -22.60
C THR A 17 -17.15 -5.21 -22.32
N ILE A 18 -17.35 -6.07 -23.32
CA ILE A 18 -17.11 -7.52 -23.17
C ILE A 18 -15.61 -7.82 -23.09
N ARG A 19 -14.80 -7.15 -23.91
CA ARG A 19 -13.33 -7.35 -23.95
C ARG A 19 -12.65 -6.85 -22.68
N SER A 20 -13.10 -5.74 -22.10
CA SER A 20 -12.61 -5.24 -20.81
C SER A 20 -12.99 -6.15 -19.64
N LYS A 21 -14.22 -6.69 -19.61
CA LYS A 21 -14.63 -7.68 -18.58
C LYS A 21 -13.79 -8.97 -18.64
N ALA A 22 -13.46 -9.47 -19.83
CA ALA A 22 -12.63 -10.65 -19.99
C ALA A 22 -11.18 -10.42 -19.51
N LEU A 23 -10.60 -9.26 -19.82
CA LEU A 23 -9.25 -8.89 -19.35
C LEU A 23 -9.19 -8.73 -17.82
N ILE A 24 -10.22 -8.14 -17.21
CA ILE A 24 -10.34 -8.03 -15.75
C ILE A 24 -10.43 -9.42 -15.11
N LEU A 25 -11.17 -10.36 -15.71
CA LEU A 25 -11.30 -11.73 -15.19
C LEU A 25 -9.98 -12.50 -15.26
N ILE A 26 -9.21 -12.36 -16.35
CA ILE A 26 -7.92 -13.02 -16.51
C ILE A 26 -6.88 -12.45 -15.53
N ALA A 27 -6.85 -11.13 -15.37
CA ALA A 27 -5.93 -10.48 -14.42
C ALA A 27 -6.26 -10.85 -12.96
N SER A 28 -7.53 -10.93 -12.61
CA SER A 28 -7.96 -11.34 -11.26
C SER A 28 -7.71 -12.82 -10.98
N TYR A 29 -7.80 -13.70 -11.99
CA TYR A 29 -7.45 -15.12 -11.84
C TYR A 29 -5.95 -15.35 -11.65
N GLY A 30 -5.11 -14.61 -12.39
CA GLY A 30 -3.65 -14.63 -12.20
C GLY A 30 -3.22 -14.15 -10.82
N LEU A 31 -3.86 -13.09 -10.33
CA LEU A 31 -3.61 -12.55 -8.98
C LEU A 31 -4.02 -13.55 -7.89
N LEU A 32 -5.17 -14.20 -8.03
CA LEU A 32 -5.65 -15.20 -7.07
C LEU A 32 -4.71 -16.40 -6.96
N ASN A 33 -4.21 -16.92 -8.08
CA ASN A 33 -3.25 -18.04 -8.09
C ASN A 33 -1.90 -17.66 -7.47
N SER A 34 -1.43 -16.43 -7.72
CA SER A 34 -0.22 -15.91 -7.08
C SER A 34 -0.40 -15.78 -5.56
N LEU A 35 -1.58 -15.34 -5.11
CA LEU A 35 -1.92 -15.22 -3.70
C LEU A 35 -1.99 -16.59 -3.00
N ILE A 36 -2.60 -17.59 -3.63
CA ILE A 36 -2.67 -18.97 -3.12
C ILE A 36 -1.26 -19.58 -3.04
N ALA A 37 -0.41 -19.35 -4.03
CA ALA A 37 0.98 -19.82 -4.02
C ALA A 37 1.79 -19.18 -2.89
N ALA A 38 1.61 -17.87 -2.65
CA ALA A 38 2.25 -17.16 -1.55
C ALA A 38 1.79 -17.67 -0.18
N VAL A 39 0.47 -17.91 0.00
CA VAL A 39 -0.07 -18.49 1.24
C VAL A 39 0.49 -19.90 1.48
N ASN A 40 0.53 -20.76 0.47
CA ASN A 40 1.10 -22.10 0.58
C ASN A 40 2.60 -22.08 0.91
N LEU A 41 3.34 -21.10 0.38
CA LEU A 41 4.75 -20.90 0.72
C LEU A 41 4.92 -20.50 2.20
N VAL A 42 4.08 -19.59 2.70
CA VAL A 42 4.07 -19.17 4.11
C VAL A 42 3.72 -20.34 5.03
N VAL A 43 2.75 -21.18 4.66
CA VAL A 43 2.39 -22.37 5.44
C VAL A 43 3.54 -23.37 5.50
N ARG A 44 4.16 -23.70 4.36
CA ARG A 44 5.33 -24.61 4.32
C ARG A 44 6.54 -24.05 5.07
N LEU A 45 6.75 -22.73 4.99
CA LEU A 45 7.81 -22.06 5.73
C LEU A 45 7.55 -22.14 7.23
N LYS A 46 6.29 -21.97 7.67
CA LYS A 46 5.88 -22.14 9.06
C LYS A 46 6.15 -23.57 9.54
N ASP A 47 5.82 -24.59 8.75
CA ASP A 47 6.01 -25.99 9.15
C ASP A 47 7.50 -26.34 9.29
N ALA A 48 8.34 -25.90 8.35
CA ALA A 48 9.79 -26.10 8.41
C ALA A 48 10.45 -25.33 9.58
N ILE A 49 9.99 -24.11 9.84
CA ILE A 49 10.43 -23.31 11.01
C ILE A 49 9.99 -24.00 12.30
N LEU A 50 8.79 -24.58 12.35
CA LEU A 50 8.28 -25.26 13.54
C LEU A 50 9.06 -26.55 13.83
N GLU A 51 9.41 -27.32 12.81
CA GLU A 51 10.22 -28.54 12.94
C GLU A 51 11.65 -28.22 13.40
N TYR A 52 12.26 -27.18 12.82
CA TYR A 52 13.57 -26.68 13.26
C TYR A 52 13.52 -26.16 14.69
N LEU A 53 12.50 -25.37 15.04
CA LEU A 53 12.27 -24.90 16.39
C LEU A 53 12.07 -26.06 17.35
N TYR A 54 11.31 -27.09 17.00
CA TYR A 54 11.10 -28.24 17.87
C TYR A 54 12.42 -28.95 18.19
N HIS A 55 13.28 -29.13 17.18
CA HIS A 55 14.60 -29.73 17.38
C HIS A 55 15.53 -28.83 18.21
N LEU A 56 15.47 -27.51 18.03
CA LEU A 56 16.23 -26.53 18.81
C LEU A 56 15.73 -26.44 20.27
N LEU A 57 14.41 -26.56 20.47
CA LEU A 57 13.76 -26.49 21.78
C LEU A 57 13.99 -27.75 22.61
N ASN A 58 14.34 -28.89 22.00
CA ASN A 58 14.63 -30.16 22.68
C ASN A 58 16.14 -30.46 22.81
N SER A 59 17.02 -29.53 22.46
CA SER A 59 18.46 -29.74 22.62
C SER A 59 18.95 -29.28 23.99
N ASP A 60 20.10 -29.82 24.42
CA ASP A 60 20.82 -29.36 25.60
C ASP A 60 21.32 -27.90 25.43
N GLU A 61 21.48 -27.44 24.19
CA GLU A 61 21.87 -26.07 23.84
C GLU A 61 20.72 -25.05 23.95
N ALA A 62 19.49 -25.51 24.19
CA ALA A 62 18.32 -24.64 24.23
C ALA A 62 18.40 -23.62 25.37
N LEU A 63 18.97 -23.98 26.52
CA LEU A 63 19.06 -23.07 27.66
C LEU A 63 19.98 -21.89 27.35
N ASP A 64 21.15 -22.15 26.77
CA ASP A 64 22.08 -21.12 26.28
C ASP A 64 21.42 -20.24 25.22
N PHE A 65 20.64 -20.84 24.32
CA PHE A 65 19.82 -20.10 23.35
C PHE A 65 18.81 -19.18 24.04
N PHE A 66 18.08 -19.65 25.07
CA PHE A 66 17.08 -18.83 25.77
C PHE A 66 17.71 -17.71 26.61
N GLU A 67 18.92 -17.89 27.14
CA GLU A 67 19.66 -16.80 27.78
C GLU A 67 20.06 -15.72 26.77
N ALA A 68 20.61 -16.12 25.62
CA ALA A 68 20.93 -15.19 24.54
C ALA A 68 19.67 -14.49 23.98
N PHE A 69 18.58 -15.25 23.81
CA PHE A 69 17.29 -14.73 23.37
C PHE A 69 16.71 -13.74 24.38
N HIS A 70 16.78 -14.03 25.69
CA HIS A 70 16.32 -13.12 26.74
C HIS A 70 17.10 -11.79 26.72
N ALA A 71 18.43 -11.87 26.60
CA ALA A 71 19.27 -10.67 26.49
C ALA A 71 18.92 -9.84 25.25
N LEU A 72 18.73 -10.49 24.10
CA LEU A 72 18.33 -9.84 22.86
C LEU A 72 16.93 -9.21 22.98
N LEU A 73 15.97 -9.94 23.53
CA LEU A 73 14.61 -9.47 23.74
C LEU A 73 14.60 -8.24 24.66
N ALA A 74 15.30 -8.29 25.80
CA ALA A 74 15.41 -7.17 26.73
C ALA A 74 16.01 -5.93 26.05
N TYR A 75 17.04 -6.12 25.23
CA TYR A 75 17.63 -5.04 24.43
C TYR A 75 16.63 -4.44 23.44
N ILE A 76 15.97 -5.27 22.63
CA ILE A 76 15.00 -4.83 21.62
C ILE A 76 13.82 -4.12 22.30
N VAL A 77 13.26 -4.69 23.37
CA VAL A 77 12.16 -4.10 24.12
C VAL A 77 12.55 -2.73 24.67
N SER A 78 13.74 -2.60 25.26
CA SER A 78 14.24 -1.32 25.79
C SER A 78 14.41 -0.28 24.69
N PHE A 79 15.00 -0.67 23.55
CA PHE A 79 15.18 0.20 22.40
C PHE A 79 13.85 0.67 21.81
N LEU A 80 12.91 -0.26 21.57
CA LEU A 80 11.58 0.06 21.02
C LEU A 80 10.75 0.89 22.01
N ALA A 81 10.82 0.60 23.31
CA ALA A 81 10.16 1.41 24.33
C ALA A 81 10.68 2.85 24.34
N ALA A 82 12.00 3.05 24.24
CA ALA A 82 12.60 4.37 24.11
C ALA A 82 12.14 5.09 22.83
N LEU A 83 12.06 4.39 21.70
CA LEU A 83 11.54 4.94 20.44
C LEU A 83 10.07 5.33 20.54
N ILE A 84 9.23 4.51 21.17
CA ILE A 84 7.82 4.83 21.43
C ILE A 84 7.74 6.08 22.31
N GLY A 85 8.50 6.14 23.40
CA GLY A 85 8.57 7.32 24.27
C GLY A 85 8.92 8.59 23.50
N LEU A 86 9.97 8.54 22.68
CA LEU A 86 10.39 9.66 21.84
C LEU A 86 9.33 10.06 20.81
N HIS A 87 8.73 9.08 20.13
CA HIS A 87 7.72 9.30 19.11
C HIS A 87 6.48 10.00 19.67
N PHE A 88 5.96 9.50 20.79
CA PHE A 88 4.77 10.06 21.44
C PHE A 88 5.05 11.41 22.11
N GLN A 89 6.27 11.62 22.62
CA GLN A 89 6.70 12.93 23.10
C GLN A 89 6.67 13.99 22.00
N ILE A 90 7.14 13.66 20.78
CA ILE A 90 7.11 14.57 19.62
C ILE A 90 5.66 14.88 19.21
N LEU A 91 4.78 13.89 19.27
CA LEU A 91 3.36 14.06 18.94
C LEU A 91 2.55 14.80 20.00
N GLY A 92 3.08 14.95 21.23
CA GLY A 92 2.37 15.58 22.34
C GLY A 92 1.15 14.81 22.82
N VAL A 93 1.09 13.50 22.55
CA VAL A 93 -0.02 12.60 22.93
C VAL A 93 0.50 11.43 23.75
N SER A 94 -0.33 10.89 24.64
CA SER A 94 0.04 9.73 25.46
C SER A 94 -0.10 8.43 24.66
N PRO A 95 0.91 7.53 24.65
CA PRO A 95 0.80 6.23 24.00
C PRO A 95 -0.29 5.36 24.62
N VAL A 96 -0.53 5.54 25.92
CA VAL A 96 -1.58 4.81 26.66
C VAL A 96 -2.97 5.22 26.17
N GLU A 97 -3.18 6.49 25.85
CA GLU A 97 -4.48 6.97 25.36
C GLU A 97 -4.75 6.51 23.93
N THR A 98 -3.72 6.47 23.07
CA THR A 98 -3.88 6.10 21.65
C THR A 98 -3.91 4.59 21.42
N HIS A 99 -3.17 3.81 22.22
CA HIS A 99 -2.96 2.38 21.99
C HIS A 99 -3.15 1.54 23.25
N PHE A 100 -4.08 1.92 24.15
CA PHE A 100 -4.36 1.24 25.40
C PHE A 100 -4.42 -0.30 25.29
N ALA A 101 -5.21 -0.81 24.33
CA ALA A 101 -5.36 -2.25 24.13
C ALA A 101 -4.05 -2.96 23.75
N MET A 102 -3.24 -2.33 22.88
CA MET A 102 -1.95 -2.89 22.45
C MET A 102 -0.95 -2.90 23.60
N ILE A 103 -0.91 -1.81 24.39
CA ILE A 103 -0.04 -1.73 25.57
C ILE A 103 -0.44 -2.77 26.61
N LEU A 104 -1.74 -2.98 26.83
CA LEU A 104 -2.22 -4.03 27.72
C LEU A 104 -1.82 -5.42 27.24
N LEU A 105 -1.96 -5.71 25.94
CA LEU A 105 -1.52 -6.97 25.34
C LEU A 105 -0.01 -7.17 25.47
N PHE A 106 0.78 -6.11 25.28
CA PHE A 106 2.23 -6.13 25.48
C PHE A 106 2.61 -6.47 26.93
N ILE A 107 1.93 -5.86 27.92
CA ILE A 107 2.15 -6.15 29.34
C ILE A 107 1.82 -7.62 29.63
N MET A 108 0.67 -8.11 29.14
CA MET A 108 0.27 -9.51 29.34
C MET A 108 1.26 -10.48 28.70
N ALA A 109 1.71 -10.23 27.47
CA ALA A 109 2.71 -11.05 26.78
C ALA A 109 4.03 -11.07 27.55
N THR A 110 4.47 -9.93 28.08
CA THR A 110 5.71 -9.80 28.86
C THR A 110 5.62 -10.54 30.20
N ILE A 111 4.46 -10.51 30.88
CA ILE A 111 4.23 -11.28 32.11
C ILE A 111 4.28 -12.78 31.82
N ILE A 112 3.58 -13.25 30.78
CA ILE A 112 3.57 -14.67 30.38
C ILE A 112 5.00 -15.12 30.04
N TYR A 113 5.73 -14.31 29.26
CA TYR A 113 7.13 -14.52 28.94
C TYR A 113 7.99 -14.66 30.19
N SER A 114 7.87 -13.71 31.12
CA SER A 114 8.69 -13.66 32.33
C SER A 114 8.45 -14.88 33.23
N ILE A 115 7.19 -15.30 33.39
CA ILE A 115 6.84 -16.50 34.14
C ILE A 115 7.46 -17.73 33.48
N ALA A 116 7.26 -17.91 32.16
CA ALA A 116 7.81 -19.05 31.44
C ALA A 116 9.35 -19.10 31.48
N TYR A 117 10.00 -17.94 31.39
CA TYR A 117 11.46 -17.84 31.47
C TYR A 117 11.99 -18.14 32.88
N VAL A 118 11.32 -17.67 33.94
CA VAL A 118 11.69 -17.98 35.32
C VAL A 118 11.52 -19.47 35.61
N GLU A 119 10.41 -20.08 35.19
CA GLU A 119 10.18 -21.52 35.31
C GLU A 119 11.25 -22.32 34.58
N LEU A 120 11.64 -21.90 33.37
CA LEU A 120 12.72 -22.53 32.61
C LEU A 120 14.06 -22.49 33.37
N LYS A 121 14.34 -21.39 34.08
CA LYS A 121 15.59 -21.21 34.84
C LYS A 121 15.60 -21.92 36.19
N LEU A 122 14.42 -22.12 36.80
CA LEU A 122 14.28 -22.79 38.09
C LEU A 122 14.20 -24.32 37.97
N GLN A 123 13.93 -24.84 36.78
CA GLN A 123 13.77 -26.29 36.59
C GLN A 123 15.10 -27.05 36.68
N PRO A 124 15.11 -28.26 37.30
CA PRO A 124 16.24 -29.18 37.22
C PRO A 124 16.49 -29.58 35.76
N GLN A 125 17.76 -29.72 35.36
CA GLN A 125 18.16 -30.08 33.99
C GLN A 125 17.45 -31.32 33.42
N ASP A 126 17.00 -32.24 34.29
CA ASP A 126 16.33 -33.49 33.88
C ASP A 126 14.81 -33.36 33.67
N ALA A 127 14.19 -32.22 34.03
CA ALA A 127 12.76 -31.99 33.90
C ALA A 127 12.45 -31.24 32.60
N ASP A 128 12.61 -31.92 31.47
CA ASP A 128 12.48 -31.29 30.16
C ASP A 128 11.01 -30.97 29.84
N LEU A 129 10.63 -29.68 29.90
CA LEU A 129 9.29 -29.20 29.53
C LEU A 129 9.36 -28.31 28.29
N PRO A 130 9.33 -28.90 27.07
CA PRO A 130 9.34 -28.14 25.81
C PRO A 130 8.18 -27.14 25.68
N ILE A 131 7.11 -27.35 26.45
CA ILE A 131 5.95 -26.47 26.53
C ILE A 131 6.34 -25.08 27.04
N PHE A 132 7.13 -24.97 28.12
CA PHE A 132 7.53 -23.66 28.65
C PHE A 132 8.50 -22.94 27.72
N ARG A 133 9.41 -23.69 27.08
CA ARG A 133 10.31 -23.17 26.04
C ARG A 133 9.52 -22.58 24.88
N LEU A 134 8.50 -23.28 24.40
CA LEU A 134 7.60 -22.80 23.35
C LEU A 134 6.81 -21.56 23.79
N ILE A 135 6.24 -21.56 25.00
CA ILE A 135 5.51 -20.41 25.54
C ILE A 135 6.43 -19.19 25.63
N CYS A 136 7.65 -19.35 26.15
CA CYS A 136 8.66 -18.31 26.26
C CYS A 136 8.99 -17.72 24.88
N LEU A 137 9.26 -18.58 23.89
CA LEU A 137 9.56 -18.13 22.53
C LEU A 137 8.40 -17.36 21.90
N ILE A 138 7.19 -17.94 21.90
CA ILE A 138 6.00 -17.36 21.27
C ILE A 138 5.64 -16.03 21.93
N SER A 139 5.62 -15.98 23.27
CA SER A 139 5.27 -14.75 23.99
C SER A 139 6.31 -13.64 23.79
N GLY A 140 7.60 -13.97 23.72
CA GLY A 140 8.67 -13.01 23.40
C GLY A 140 8.52 -12.43 21.98
N ILE A 141 8.24 -13.28 20.99
CA ILE A 141 7.98 -12.84 19.61
C ILE A 141 6.76 -11.92 19.55
N ILE A 142 5.64 -12.34 20.16
CA ILE A 142 4.41 -11.54 20.21
C ILE A 142 4.67 -10.17 20.87
N ALA A 143 5.47 -10.11 21.95
CA ALA A 143 5.81 -8.85 22.60
C ALA A 143 6.57 -7.90 21.67
N ILE A 144 7.54 -8.41 20.90
CA ILE A 144 8.25 -7.62 19.88
C ILE A 144 7.29 -7.15 18.78
N GLU A 145 6.46 -8.06 18.24
CA GLU A 145 5.50 -7.73 17.18
C GLU A 145 4.53 -6.63 17.60
N ILE A 146 4.02 -6.68 18.84
CA ILE A 146 3.12 -5.65 19.38
C ILE A 146 3.84 -4.30 19.48
N LEU A 147 5.08 -4.25 19.99
CA LEU A 147 5.87 -3.02 20.05
C LEU A 147 6.13 -2.42 18.67
N VAL A 148 6.49 -3.27 17.71
CA VAL A 148 6.67 -2.88 16.31
C VAL A 148 5.37 -2.36 15.72
N ALA A 149 4.22 -3.00 16.01
CA ALA A 149 2.92 -2.55 15.55
C ALA A 149 2.52 -1.18 16.13
N ILE A 150 2.87 -0.88 17.38
CA ILE A 150 2.67 0.45 17.99
C ILE A 150 3.48 1.52 17.25
N ILE A 151 4.69 1.21 16.80
CA ILE A 151 5.53 2.13 16.02
C ILE A 151 5.04 2.21 14.57
N ILE A 152 4.66 1.10 13.95
CA ILE A 152 4.23 1.07 12.54
C ILE A 152 2.84 1.68 12.38
N SER A 153 1.94 1.58 13.35
CA SER A 153 0.59 2.18 13.26
C SER A 153 0.60 3.66 12.84
N PRO A 154 1.41 4.55 13.44
CA PRO A 154 1.56 5.93 12.97
C PRO A 154 2.30 6.04 11.63
N PHE A 155 3.27 5.15 11.33
CA PHE A 155 3.95 5.12 10.02
C PHE A 155 3.04 4.66 8.87
N TRP A 156 2.12 3.72 9.13
CA TRP A 156 1.10 3.26 8.20
C TRP A 156 0.12 4.37 7.91
N LEU A 157 -0.36 5.07 8.95
CA LEU A 157 -1.20 6.26 8.78
C LEU A 157 -0.47 7.38 8.02
N PHE A 158 0.84 7.57 8.27
CA PHE A 158 1.66 8.51 7.51
C PHE A 158 1.74 8.12 6.03
N MET A 159 2.05 6.86 5.71
CA MET A 159 2.11 6.35 4.33
C MET A 159 0.75 6.42 3.63
N VAL A 160 -0.34 6.04 4.30
CA VAL A 160 -1.71 6.08 3.76
C VAL A 160 -2.20 7.52 3.56
N ASN A 161 -1.76 8.49 4.37
CA ASN A 161 -2.10 9.91 4.18
C ASN A 161 -1.19 10.62 3.15
N LEU A 162 0.08 10.22 3.02
CA LEU A 162 1.00 10.76 2.02
C LEU A 162 0.61 10.36 0.60
N CYS A 163 0.10 9.12 0.44
CA CYS A 163 -0.28 8.54 -0.85
C CYS A 163 -1.37 9.37 -1.59
N PRO A 164 -2.52 9.74 -1.01
CA PRO A 164 -3.52 10.57 -1.66
C PRO A 164 -3.01 12.00 -1.93
N ILE A 165 -2.14 12.57 -1.08
CA ILE A 165 -1.55 13.89 -1.31
C ILE A 165 -0.65 13.87 -2.56
N LEU A 166 0.19 12.84 -2.70
CA LEU A 166 1.04 12.65 -3.87
C LEU A 166 0.21 12.33 -5.12
N ILE A 167 -0.79 11.46 -5.01
CA ILE A 167 -1.69 11.10 -6.12
C ILE A 167 -2.46 12.35 -6.60
N VAL A 168 -3.07 13.12 -5.69
CA VAL A 168 -3.80 14.35 -6.01
C VAL A 168 -2.86 15.43 -6.54
N GLY A 169 -1.65 15.58 -5.97
CA GLY A 169 -0.65 16.52 -6.44
C GLY A 169 -0.19 16.23 -7.87
N VAL A 170 0.12 14.98 -8.17
CA VAL A 170 0.51 14.52 -9.51
C VAL A 170 -0.65 14.64 -10.48
N LEU A 171 -1.86 14.20 -10.12
CA LEU A 171 -3.07 14.34 -10.93
C LEU A 171 -3.38 15.81 -11.25
N ARG A 172 -3.24 16.72 -10.29
CA ARG A 172 -3.48 18.15 -10.48
C ARG A 172 -2.48 18.75 -11.46
N HIS A 173 -1.21 18.36 -11.37
CA HIS A 173 -0.17 18.82 -12.28
C HIS A 173 -0.41 18.31 -13.71
N SER A 174 -0.71 17.02 -13.87
CA SER A 174 -1.04 16.43 -15.16
C SER A 174 -2.33 17.01 -15.76
N TYR A 175 -3.35 17.29 -14.94
CA TYR A 175 -4.60 17.90 -15.38
C TYR A 175 -4.39 19.33 -15.91
N GLN A 176 -3.56 20.14 -15.24
CA GLN A 176 -3.21 21.48 -15.72
C GLN A 176 -2.49 21.44 -17.07
N GLN A 177 -1.56 20.50 -17.26
CA GLN A 177 -0.86 20.34 -18.54
C GLN A 177 -1.80 19.92 -19.67
N ILE A 178 -2.71 18.98 -19.41
CA ILE A 178 -3.71 18.55 -20.40
C ILE A 178 -4.67 19.70 -20.75
N TYR A 179 -5.11 20.47 -19.76
CA TYR A 179 -5.99 21.61 -19.98
C TYR A 179 -5.31 22.72 -20.80
N GLN A 180 -4.05 23.06 -20.48
CA GLN A 180 -3.27 24.02 -21.27
C GLN A 180 -3.05 23.54 -22.71
N CYS A 181 -2.77 22.24 -22.90
CA CYS A 181 -2.62 21.66 -24.23
C CYS A 181 -3.91 21.77 -25.05
N LEU A 182 -5.04 21.33 -24.49
CA LEU A 182 -6.37 21.44 -25.13
C LEU A 182 -6.73 22.88 -25.47
N TYR A 183 -6.50 23.81 -24.55
CA TYR A 183 -6.75 25.23 -24.77
C TYR A 183 -5.92 25.78 -25.93
N ASN A 184 -4.62 25.48 -25.95
CA ASN A 184 -3.72 25.93 -27.01
C ASN A 184 -4.10 25.32 -28.37
N THR A 185 -4.44 24.03 -28.42
CA THR A 185 -4.87 23.37 -29.66
C THR A 185 -6.19 23.95 -30.16
N ALA A 186 -7.17 24.17 -29.28
CA ALA A 186 -8.44 24.78 -29.66
C ALA A 186 -8.23 26.19 -30.23
N ASN A 187 -7.38 26.99 -29.60
CA ASN A 187 -7.08 28.35 -30.05
C ASN A 187 -6.40 28.36 -31.43
N LEU A 188 -5.49 27.42 -31.68
CA LEU A 188 -4.80 27.23 -32.96
C LEU A 188 -5.77 26.84 -34.09
N VAL A 189 -6.68 25.91 -33.80
CA VAL A 189 -7.72 25.49 -34.75
C VAL A 189 -8.67 26.64 -35.05
N LEU A 190 -9.06 27.40 -34.03
CA LEU A 190 -9.93 28.57 -34.21
C LEU A 190 -9.25 29.66 -35.04
N SER A 191 -7.98 29.97 -34.77
CA SER A 191 -7.23 30.97 -35.53
C SER A 191 -6.98 30.55 -36.98
N ALA A 192 -6.69 29.27 -37.21
CA ALA A 192 -6.54 28.72 -38.56
C ALA A 192 -7.87 28.76 -39.33
N GLY A 193 -8.97 28.40 -38.66
CA GLY A 193 -10.33 28.51 -39.21
C GLY A 193 -10.70 29.95 -39.59
N CYS A 194 -10.46 30.91 -38.70
CA CYS A 194 -10.69 32.33 -38.99
C CYS A 194 -9.82 32.84 -40.15
N SER A 195 -8.56 32.42 -40.23
CA SER A 195 -7.67 32.79 -41.34
C SER A 195 -8.17 32.22 -42.68
N LEU A 196 -8.62 30.97 -42.72
CA LEU A 196 -9.20 30.36 -43.92
C LEU A 196 -10.50 31.07 -44.33
N PHE A 197 -11.38 31.34 -43.38
CA PHE A 197 -12.63 32.07 -43.64
C PHE A 197 -12.36 33.46 -44.23
N LYS A 198 -11.38 34.19 -43.69
CA LYS A 198 -10.97 35.51 -44.20
C LYS A 198 -10.45 35.43 -45.64
N LYS A 199 -9.64 34.41 -45.97
CA LYS A 199 -9.13 34.20 -47.33
C LYS A 199 -10.23 33.84 -48.32
N ILE A 200 -11.18 32.98 -47.92
CA ILE A 200 -12.34 32.61 -48.75
C ILE A 200 -13.20 33.85 -49.01
N TYR A 201 -13.47 34.65 -47.98
CA TYR A 201 -14.24 35.89 -48.11
C TYR A 201 -13.59 36.88 -49.09
N GLN A 202 -12.26 37.06 -49.00
CA GLN A 202 -11.51 37.89 -49.95
C GLN A 202 -11.58 37.37 -51.39
N LEU A 203 -11.47 36.06 -51.60
CA LEU A 203 -11.61 35.44 -52.93
C LEU A 203 -13.01 35.63 -53.52
N VAL A 204 -14.05 35.46 -52.70
CA VAL A 204 -15.45 35.68 -53.13
C VAL A 204 -15.65 37.13 -53.54
N TYR A 205 -15.14 38.08 -52.75
CA TYR A 205 -15.24 39.51 -53.06
C TYR A 205 -14.52 39.86 -54.39
N GLN A 206 -13.30 39.36 -54.58
CA GLN A 206 -12.54 39.55 -55.83
C GLN A 206 -13.25 38.96 -57.05
N LEU A 207 -13.88 37.79 -56.91
CA LEU A 207 -14.63 37.15 -57.98
C LEU A 207 -15.89 37.96 -58.33
N CYS A 208 -16.59 38.48 -57.32
CA CYS A 208 -17.75 39.36 -57.51
C CYS A 208 -17.37 40.64 -58.24
N ASP A 209 -16.29 41.33 -57.82
CA ASP A 209 -15.78 42.53 -58.48
C ASP A 209 -15.40 42.25 -59.95
N TRP A 210 -14.71 41.13 -60.20
CA TRP A 210 -14.32 40.71 -61.55
C TRP A 210 -15.55 40.40 -62.44
N LEU A 211 -16.56 39.70 -61.91
CA LEU A 211 -17.79 39.44 -62.63
C LEU A 211 -18.54 40.74 -62.94
N LEU A 212 -18.63 41.66 -61.99
CA LEU A 212 -19.29 42.95 -62.18
C LEU A 212 -18.65 43.77 -63.30
N GLN A 213 -17.31 43.79 -63.38
CA GLN A 213 -16.57 44.45 -64.45
C GLN A 213 -16.78 43.81 -65.83
N LYS A 214 -17.03 42.50 -65.90
CA LYS A 214 -17.17 41.78 -67.17
C LYS A 214 -18.56 41.93 -67.80
N PHE A 215 -19.58 42.27 -66.99
CA PHE A 215 -20.97 42.41 -67.41
C PHE A 215 -21.44 43.88 -67.51
N GLN A 216 -20.54 44.85 -67.27
CA GLN A 216 -20.70 46.26 -67.62
C GLN A 216 -20.04 46.54 -68.98
#